data_AF-A0A0T0M445-F1
#
_entry.id   AF-A0A0T0M445-F1
#
_cell.length_a   1.000
_cell.length_b   1.000
_cell.length_c   1.000
_cell.angle_alpha   90.00
_cell.angle_beta   90.00
_cell.angle_gamma   90.00
#
_symmetry.space_group_name_H-M   'P 1'
#
loop_
_entity.id
_entity.type
_entity.pdbx_description
1 polymer ?
#
loop_
_entity_poly.entity_id
_entity_poly.type
_entity_poly.pdbx_seq_one_letter_code
_entity_poly.pdbx_strand_id
1 'polypeptide(L)' 'MKMLTLLEVGGLEGLVAMIILMILAVAFVVSLVVAVFAKLIYESKDGRKFSKSQFWTTVLISMLICGLISGAVCGGM' A
#
# COMPACT_ATOMS: atom_id res chain seq x y z
N MET A 1 -17.56 -15.34 -21.66
CA MET A 1 -17.47 -14.28 -22.69
C MET A 1 -18.23 -13.00 -22.32
N LYS A 2 -18.12 -12.50 -21.07
CA LYS A 2 -18.74 -11.23 -20.63
C LYS A 2 -17.75 -10.25 -20.00
N MET A 3 -16.57 -10.73 -19.59
CA MET A 3 -15.50 -9.90 -19.02
C MET A 3 -14.69 -9.18 -20.10
N LEU A 4 -14.47 -9.82 -21.25
CA LEU A 4 -13.75 -9.23 -22.39
C LEU A 4 -14.52 -8.09 -23.07
N THR A 5 -15.86 -8.13 -23.08
CA THR A 5 -16.70 -7.05 -23.62
C THR A 5 -16.70 -5.78 -22.77
N LEU A 6 -16.37 -5.86 -21.47
CA LEU A 6 -16.12 -4.67 -20.64
C LEU A 6 -14.72 -4.09 -20.85
N LEU A 7 -13.75 -4.92 -21.29
CA LEU A 7 -12.38 -4.52 -21.62
C LEU A 7 -12.31 -3.70 -22.92
N GLU A 8 -13.30 -3.83 -23.80
CA GLU A 8 -13.31 -3.27 -25.15
C GLU A 8 -14.23 -2.03 -25.32
N VAL A 9 -15.14 -1.76 -24.36
CA VAL A 9 -16.23 -0.75 -24.47
C VAL A 9 -15.95 0.55 -23.69
N GLY A 10 -14.69 0.98 -23.57
CA GLY A 10 -14.33 2.38 -23.25
C GLY A 10 -14.68 2.93 -21.86
N GLY A 11 -15.00 2.08 -20.87
CA GLY A 11 -15.33 2.49 -19.49
C GLY A 11 -14.47 1.84 -18.39
N LEU A 12 -13.55 0.95 -18.77
CA LEU A 12 -12.79 0.15 -17.81
C LEU A 12 -11.55 0.86 -17.25
N GLU A 13 -10.98 1.81 -17.98
CA GLU A 13 -9.85 2.60 -17.48
C GLU A 13 -10.23 3.33 -16.19
N GLY A 14 -11.46 3.88 -16.11
CA GLY A 14 -11.98 4.52 -14.91
C GLY A 14 -12.18 3.54 -13.75
N LEU A 15 -12.70 2.34 -14.02
CA LEU A 15 -12.89 1.30 -13.00
C LEU A 15 -11.54 0.80 -12.45
N VAL A 16 -10.59 0.52 -13.34
CA VAL A 16 -9.24 0.07 -12.98
C VAL A 16 -8.51 1.16 -12.19
N ALA A 17 -8.59 2.43 -12.63
CA ALA A 17 -8.01 3.55 -11.90
C ALA A 17 -8.63 3.69 -10.50
N MET A 18 -9.96 3.54 -10.36
CA MET A 18 -10.65 3.61 -9.07
C MET A 18 -10.17 2.50 -8.11
N ILE A 19 -10.06 1.27 -8.60
CA ILE A 19 -9.61 0.12 -7.81
C ILE A 19 -8.16 0.33 -7.36
N ILE A 20 -7.28 0.74 -8.27
CA ILE A 20 -5.86 1.02 -7.95
C ILE A 20 -5.77 2.12 -6.89
N LEU A 21 -6.50 3.23 -7.05
CA LEU A 21 -6.51 4.31 -6.08
C LEU A 21 -7.03 3.87 -4.71
N MET A 22 -8.05 3.01 -4.67
CA MET A 22 -8.57 2.45 -3.41
C MET A 22 -7.53 1.57 -2.71
N ILE A 23 -6.83 0.70 -3.45
CA ILE A 23 -5.76 -0.15 -2.90
C ILE A 23 -4.61 0.72 -2.38
N LEU A 24 -4.19 1.72 -3.15
CA LEU A 24 -3.15 2.65 -2.72
C LEU A 24 -3.54 3.43 -1.46
N ALA A 25 -4.79 3.88 -1.36
CA ALA A 25 -5.29 4.59 -0.18
C ALA A 25 -5.26 3.69 1.07
N VAL A 26 -5.77 2.46 0.97
CA VAL A 26 -5.75 1.52 2.10
C VAL A 26 -4.32 1.13 2.48
N ALA A 27 -3.47 0.80 1.51
CA ALA A 27 -2.07 0.47 1.74
C ALA A 27 -1.34 1.62 2.44
N PHE A 28 -1.57 2.86 2.01
CA PHE A 28 -0.97 4.05 2.62
C PHE A 28 -1.39 4.22 4.08
N VAL A 29 -2.68 4.06 4.40
CA VAL A 29 -3.18 4.15 5.78
C VAL A 29 -2.55 3.07 6.66
N VAL A 30 -2.50 1.81 6.20
CA VAL A 30 -1.87 0.71 6.93
C VAL A 30 -0.38 0.98 7.16
N SER A 31 0.33 1.45 6.14
CA SER A 31 1.74 1.82 6.23
C SER A 31 2.01 2.93 7.25
N LEU A 32 1.14 3.94 7.34
CA LEU A 32 1.24 4.98 8.37
C LEU A 32 1.06 4.41 9.78
N VAL A 33 0.09 3.52 9.97
CA VAL A 33 -0.14 2.86 11.27
C VAL A 33 1.09 2.06 11.68
N VAL A 34 1.63 1.24 10.78
CA VAL A 34 2.87 0.47 11.03
C VAL A 34 4.05 1.38 11.35
N ALA A 35 4.22 2.48 10.63
CA ALA A 35 5.31 3.43 10.87
C ALA A 35 5.18 4.14 12.22
N VAL A 36 3.96 4.43 12.68
CA VAL A 36 3.72 4.99 14.03
C VAL A 36 4.07 3.98 15.11
N PHE A 37 3.69 2.71 14.97
CA PHE A 37 4.07 1.66 15.90
C PHE A 37 5.60 1.44 15.92
N ALA A 38 6.23 1.36 14.75
CA ALA A 38 7.68 1.23 14.64
C ALA A 38 8.40 2.40 15.33
N LYS A 39 7.92 3.63 15.13
CA LYS A 39 8.41 4.82 15.83
C LYS A 39 8.26 4.69 17.35
N LEU A 40 7.07 4.31 17.83
CA LEU A 40 6.77 4.20 19.26
C LEU A 40 7.68 3.16 19.94
N ILE A 41 7.88 2.00 19.29
CA ILE A 41 8.77 0.94 19.77
C ILE A 41 10.22 1.42 19.79
N TYR A 42 10.69 2.08 18.73
CA TYR A 42 12.07 2.56 18.62
C TYR A 42 12.39 3.64 19.66
N GLU A 43 11.50 4.62 19.84
CA GLU A 43 11.66 5.68 20.84
C GLU A 43 11.55 5.14 22.28
N SER A 44 10.72 4.11 22.52
CA SER A 44 10.56 3.50 23.85
C SER A 44 11.78 2.74 24.37
N LYS A 45 12.63 2.22 23.48
CA LYS A 45 13.70 1.27 23.85
C LYS A 45 15.05 1.91 24.11
N ASP A 46 15.34 3.03 23.47
CA ASP A 46 16.71 3.54 23.34
C ASP A 46 16.81 5.06 23.58
N GLY A 47 15.68 5.76 23.81
CA GLY A 47 15.65 7.23 23.90
C GLY A 47 16.10 7.95 22.62
N ARG A 48 16.38 7.21 21.54
CA ARG A 48 16.82 7.72 20.24
C ARG A 48 15.61 8.24 19.46
N LYS A 49 15.75 9.45 18.88
CA LYS A 49 14.69 10.06 18.08
C LYS A 49 14.55 9.37 16.74
N PHE A 50 13.31 9.02 16.39
CA PHE A 50 13.03 8.45 15.09
C PHE A 50 13.10 9.56 14.02
N SER A 51 14.07 9.45 13.11
CA SER A 51 14.26 10.45 12.06
C SER A 51 13.11 10.41 11.04
N LYS A 52 12.76 11.58 10.49
CA LYS A 52 11.77 11.70 9.40
C LYS A 52 12.13 10.84 8.18
N SER A 53 13.43 10.68 7.91
CA SER A 53 13.91 9.82 6.82
C SER A 53 13.61 8.34 7.10
N GLN A 54 13.90 7.85 8.31
CA GLN A 54 13.60 6.47 8.73
C GLN A 54 12.09 6.18 8.71
N PHE A 55 11.28 7.17 9.08
CA PHE A 55 9.82 7.08 9.00
C PHE A 55 9.33 6.87 7.57
N TRP A 56 9.76 7.72 6.64
CA TRP A 56 9.39 7.58 5.24
C TRP A 56 9.92 6.29 4.61
N THR A 57 11.14 5.88 4.95
CA THR A 57 11.67 4.56 4.51
C THR A 57 10.79 3.42 5.01
N THR A 58 10.32 3.46 6.26
CA THR A 58 9.42 2.43 6.83
C THR A 58 8.06 2.42 6.12
N VAL A 59 7.49 3.60 5.85
CA VAL A 59 6.24 3.74 5.09
C VAL A 59 6.40 3.19 3.67
N LEU A 60 7.47 3.53 2.96
CA LEU A 60 7.72 3.05 1.60
C LEU A 60 7.93 1.54 1.55
N ILE A 61 8.71 0.97 2.47
CA ILE A 61 8.93 -0.49 2.53
C ILE A 61 7.63 -1.23 2.81
N SER A 62 6.84 -0.77 3.79
CA SER A 62 5.56 -1.41 4.11
C SER A 62 4.56 -1.29 2.96
N MET A 63 4.54 -0.17 2.24
CA MET A 63 3.67 0.04 1.08
C MET A 63 4.08 -0.87 -0.09
N LEU A 64 5.39 -1.04 -0.32
CA LEU A 64 5.92 -1.99 -1.31
C LEU A 64 5.49 -3.42 -0.98
N ILE A 65 5.62 -3.85 0.27
CA ILE A 65 5.23 -5.19 0.72
C ILE A 65 3.72 -5.39 0.58
N CYS A 66 2.89 -4.44 1.00
CA CYS A 66 1.44 -4.53 0.83
C CYS A 66 1.04 -4.63 -0.64
N GLY A 67 1.70 -3.86 -1.52
CA GLY A 67 1.49 -3.94 -2.96
C GLY A 67 1.88 -5.31 -3.53
N LEU A 68 3.03 -5.86 -3.13
CA LEU A 68 3.49 -7.18 -3.56
C LEU A 68 2.53 -8.29 -3.10
N ILE A 69 2.08 -8.26 -1.85
CA ILE A 69 1.11 -9.24 -1.32
C ILE A 69 -0.22 -9.13 -2.04
N SER A 70 -0.74 -7.91 -2.22
CA SER A 70 -1.99 -7.70 -2.95
C SER A 70 -1.87 -8.17 -4.40
N GLY A 71 -0.72 -7.96 -5.04
CA GLY A 71 -0.44 -8.45 -6.39
C GLY A 71 -0.35 -9.96 -6.46
N ALA A 72 0.28 -10.62 -5.48
CA ALA A 72 0.33 -12.08 -5.40
C ALA A 72 -1.06 -12.69 -5.19
N VAL A 73 -1.87 -12.14 -4.27
CA VAL A 73 -3.20 -12.66 -3.93
C VAL A 73 -4.22 -12.40 -5.04
N CYS A 74 -4.30 -11.19 -5.59
CA CYS A 74 -5.24 -10.86 -6.67
C CYS A 74 -4.76 -11.32 -8.06
N GLY A 75 -3.46 -11.50 -8.26
CA GLY A 75 -2.86 -11.92 -9.53
C GLY A 75 -2.83 -13.44 -9.73
N GLY A 76 -3.09 -14.24 -8.69
CA GLY A 76 -3.20 -15.69 -8.78
C GLY A 76 -1.89 -16.38 -9.19
N MET A 77 -0.75 -15.92 -8.67
CA MET A 77 0.52 -16.64 -8.76
C MET A 77 0.63 -17.77 -7.73
#